data_AF-K1RWS0-F1
#
_entry.id   AF-K1RWS0-F1
#
_cell.length_a   1.000
_cell.length_b   1.000
_cell.length_c   1.000
_cell.angle_alpha   90.00
_cell.angle_beta   90.00
_cell.angle_gamma   90.00
#
_symmetry.space_group_name_H-M   'P 1'
#
loop_
_entity.id
_entity.type
_entity.pdbx_description
1 polymer ?
#
loop_
_entity_poly.entity_id
_entity_poly.type
_entity_poly.pdbx_seq_one_letter_code
_entity_poly.pdbx_strand_id
1 'polypeptide(L)'
;YSHPSGSIRSLTYTYPEDIVLADNFHAEVTLKDLNFDGQDDIAIPLGNYGNQRIQYEDGYLWDKTQKTYVPVKQLKEIANLRIDKEERCLFSFSRESAASYHYERYEYVDAELVKTAELIQTYRQAGGKPLFTEKHYQKGKGMRVAHSSVPIHEISHYWLKIVQK
;
A
#
# COMPACT_ATOMS: atom_id res chain seq x y z
N TYR A 1 -12.91 -37.22 -20.93
CA TYR A 1 -12.59 -35.84 -20.53
C TYR A 1 -12.53 -35.79 -19.01
N SER A 2 -11.33 -35.79 -18.44
CA SER A 2 -11.12 -35.61 -17.00
C SER A 2 -11.36 -34.15 -16.67
N HIS A 3 -12.38 -33.87 -15.85
CA HIS A 3 -12.48 -32.56 -15.20
C HIS A 3 -11.17 -32.34 -14.41
N PRO A 4 -10.53 -31.16 -14.53
CA PRO A 4 -9.46 -30.84 -13.60
C PRO A 4 -10.05 -30.93 -12.20
N SER A 5 -9.50 -31.82 -11.37
CA SER A 5 -9.92 -31.99 -9.98
C SER A 5 -9.51 -30.73 -9.21
N GLY A 6 -10.38 -29.73 -9.18
CA GLY A 6 -10.21 -28.56 -8.33
C GLY A 6 -10.65 -28.87 -6.91
N SER A 7 -9.85 -28.49 -5.92
CA SER A 7 -10.31 -28.44 -4.53
C SER A 7 -11.00 -27.10 -4.29
N ILE A 8 -12.28 -27.12 -3.88
CA ILE A 8 -12.96 -25.93 -3.40
C ILE A 8 -12.55 -25.68 -1.95
N ARG A 9 -12.23 -24.44 -1.61
CA ARG A 9 -11.96 -23.99 -0.24
C ARG A 9 -12.77 -22.75 0.04
N SER A 10 -13.40 -22.71 1.21
CA SER A 10 -14.16 -21.54 1.67
C SER A 10 -13.26 -20.67 2.54
N LEU A 11 -13.30 -19.37 2.31
CA LEU A 11 -12.75 -18.34 3.18
C LEU A 11 -13.93 -17.52 3.72
N THR A 12 -14.07 -17.45 5.04
CA THR A 12 -15.07 -16.58 5.67
C THR A 12 -14.43 -15.24 5.99
N TYR A 13 -15.05 -14.16 5.52
CA TYR A 13 -14.62 -12.80 5.78
C TYR A 13 -15.76 -12.00 6.39
N THR A 14 -15.42 -11.15 7.37
CA THR A 14 -16.33 -10.18 7.98
C THR A 14 -15.70 -8.81 7.82
N TYR A 15 -16.42 -7.89 7.17
CA TYR A 15 -15.98 -6.51 7.06
C TYR A 15 -15.82 -5.88 8.45
N PRO A 16 -14.85 -4.95 8.61
CA PRO A 16 -14.67 -4.24 9.87
C PRO A 16 -15.92 -3.41 10.21
N GLU A 17 -16.15 -3.14 11.49
CA GLU A 17 -17.37 -2.44 11.95
C GLU A 17 -17.51 -1.04 11.35
N ASP A 18 -16.39 -0.38 11.07
CA ASP A 18 -16.33 0.95 10.49
C ASP A 18 -16.63 0.99 8.98
N ILE A 19 -16.90 -0.16 8.34
CA ILE A 19 -17.33 -0.22 6.94
C ILE A 19 -18.62 0.58 6.70
N VAL A 20 -19.43 0.79 7.74
CA VAL A 20 -20.64 1.63 7.69
C VAL A 20 -20.33 3.10 7.42
N LEU A 21 -19.08 3.52 7.58
CA LEU A 21 -18.59 4.87 7.29
C LEU A 21 -18.02 5.00 5.87
N ALA A 22 -17.92 3.90 5.12
CA ALA A 22 -17.32 3.88 3.80
C ALA A 22 -18.30 4.32 2.72
N ASP A 23 -17.85 5.25 1.87
CA ASP A 23 -18.52 5.60 0.62
C ASP A 23 -18.10 4.65 -0.51
N ASN A 24 -18.94 4.50 -1.54
CA ASN A 24 -18.70 3.65 -2.72
C ASN A 24 -18.22 2.23 -2.35
N PHE A 25 -18.77 1.68 -1.28
CA PHE A 25 -18.47 0.31 -0.88
C PHE A 25 -19.08 -0.69 -1.87
N HIS A 26 -18.23 -1.55 -2.41
CA HIS A 26 -18.62 -2.69 -3.23
C HIS A 26 -17.99 -3.95 -2.65
N ALA A 27 -18.84 -4.88 -2.21
CA ALA A 27 -18.39 -6.17 -1.71
C ALA A 27 -17.89 -7.05 -2.87
N GLU A 28 -16.68 -6.79 -3.32
CA GLU A 28 -16.00 -7.52 -4.40
C GLU A 28 -14.67 -8.07 -3.88
N VAL A 29 -14.25 -9.20 -4.44
CA VAL A 29 -12.91 -9.75 -4.19
C VAL A 29 -12.08 -9.54 -5.44
N THR A 30 -10.89 -8.97 -5.27
CA THR A 30 -9.92 -8.80 -6.34
C THR A 30 -8.73 -9.73 -6.13
N LEU A 31 -8.13 -10.18 -7.23
CA LEU A 31 -6.93 -10.99 -7.23
C LEU A 31 -5.72 -10.13 -7.55
N LYS A 32 -4.70 -10.19 -6.69
CA LYS A 32 -3.47 -9.40 -6.81
C LYS A 32 -2.29 -10.22 -6.31
N ASP A 33 -1.15 -10.16 -6.99
CA ASP A 33 0.12 -10.69 -6.48
C ASP A 33 0.69 -9.68 -5.46
N LEU A 34 0.34 -9.85 -4.18
CA LEU A 34 0.63 -8.88 -3.13
C LEU A 34 2.07 -8.99 -2.63
N ASN A 35 2.67 -10.19 -2.69
CA ASN A 35 4.03 -10.47 -2.22
C ASN A 35 5.06 -10.73 -3.34
N PHE A 36 4.65 -10.56 -4.60
CA PHE A 36 5.50 -10.67 -5.80
C PHE A 36 6.08 -12.08 -6.03
N ASP A 37 5.34 -13.12 -5.64
CA ASP A 37 5.73 -14.52 -5.81
C ASP A 37 5.12 -15.17 -7.08
N GLY A 38 4.36 -14.39 -7.85
CA GLY A 38 3.70 -14.80 -9.09
C GLY A 38 2.40 -15.59 -8.89
N GLN A 39 1.93 -15.76 -7.65
CA GLN A 39 0.64 -16.33 -7.33
C GLN A 39 -0.36 -15.22 -6.99
N ASP A 40 -1.59 -15.37 -7.48
CA ASP A 40 -2.65 -14.46 -7.09
C ASP A 40 -3.04 -14.67 -5.62
N ASP A 41 -3.03 -13.56 -4.87
CA ASP A 41 -3.54 -13.41 -3.52
C ASP A 41 -4.92 -12.73 -3.54
N ILE A 42 -5.56 -12.64 -2.37
CA ILE A 42 -6.88 -12.02 -2.20
C ILE A 42 -6.72 -10.60 -1.67
N ALA A 43 -7.34 -9.63 -2.34
CA ALA A 43 -7.52 -8.26 -1.86
C ALA A 43 -9.01 -7.89 -1.82
N ILE A 44 -9.43 -7.33 -0.68
CA ILE A 44 -10.83 -7.02 -0.35
C ILE A 44 -10.94 -5.51 -0.15
N PRO A 45 -11.64 -4.77 -1.03
CA PRO A 45 -11.85 -3.35 -0.89
C PRO A 45 -12.67 -3.02 0.36
N LEU A 46 -12.24 -2.01 1.10
CA LEU A 46 -12.95 -1.48 2.27
C LEU A 46 -13.75 -0.21 1.93
N GLY A 47 -13.85 0.14 0.65
CA GLY A 47 -14.52 1.36 0.19
C GLY A 47 -13.65 2.61 0.38
N ASN A 48 -14.30 3.78 0.33
CA ASN A 48 -13.66 5.08 0.35
C ASN A 48 -13.97 5.82 1.66
N TYR A 49 -12.95 6.42 2.28
CA TYR A 49 -13.09 7.08 3.57
C TYR A 49 -12.76 8.58 3.51
N GLY A 50 -13.56 9.35 4.24
CA GLY A 50 -13.39 10.78 4.43
C GLY A 50 -13.53 11.62 3.15
N ASN A 51 -13.39 12.93 3.29
CA ASN A 51 -13.57 13.88 2.18
C ASN A 51 -12.54 13.69 1.03
N GLN A 52 -11.43 13.01 1.31
CA GLN A 52 -10.40 12.72 0.32
C GLN A 52 -10.63 11.40 -0.41
N ARG A 53 -11.66 10.64 -0.04
CA ARG A 53 -12.00 9.33 -0.62
C ARG A 53 -10.82 8.36 -0.59
N ILE A 54 -10.12 8.30 0.56
CA ILE A 54 -8.98 7.39 0.73
C ILE A 54 -9.49 5.95 0.62
N GLN A 55 -8.86 5.17 -0.22
CA GLN A 55 -9.15 3.76 -0.42
C GLN A 55 -8.29 2.90 0.48
N TYR A 56 -8.90 1.92 1.14
CA TYR A 56 -8.20 0.89 1.89
C TYR A 56 -8.60 -0.50 1.40
N GLU A 57 -7.72 -1.46 1.60
CA GLU A 57 -7.95 -2.85 1.26
C GLU A 57 -7.47 -3.75 2.39
N ASP A 58 -8.24 -4.78 2.70
CA ASP A 58 -7.78 -5.91 3.49
C ASP A 58 -7.27 -7.01 2.54
N GLY A 59 -6.53 -8.00 3.04
CA GLY A 59 -5.99 -9.01 2.15
C GLY A 59 -5.40 -10.24 2.80
N TYR A 60 -5.22 -11.27 1.97
CA TYR A 60 -4.71 -12.57 2.37
C TYR A 60 -3.74 -13.12 1.33
N LEU A 61 -2.56 -13.54 1.78
CA LEU A 61 -1.57 -14.23 0.96
C LEU A 61 -1.90 -15.71 0.82
N TRP A 62 -1.66 -16.28 -0.35
CA TRP A 62 -1.71 -17.74 -0.52
C TRP A 62 -0.42 -18.40 0.02
N ASP A 63 -0.55 -19.15 1.11
CA ASP A 63 0.53 -20.01 1.61
C ASP A 63 0.50 -21.36 0.86
N LYS A 64 1.49 -21.58 -0.02
CA LYS A 64 1.66 -22.80 -0.81
C LYS A 64 1.94 -24.04 0.04
N THR A 65 2.58 -23.87 1.19
CA THR A 65 2.95 -24.97 2.11
C THR A 65 1.73 -25.45 2.87
N GLN A 66 0.99 -24.51 3.46
CA GLN A 66 -0.21 -24.79 4.24
C GLN A 66 -1.47 -24.98 3.35
N LYS A 67 -1.37 -24.60 2.07
CA LYS A 67 -2.47 -24.59 1.09
C LYS A 67 -3.68 -23.81 1.61
N THR A 68 -3.42 -22.64 2.19
CA THR A 68 -4.43 -21.78 2.80
C THR A 68 -4.09 -20.31 2.62
N TYR A 69 -5.08 -19.45 2.83
CA TYR A 69 -4.92 -18.01 2.83
C TYR A 69 -4.54 -17.51 4.24
N VAL A 70 -3.53 -16.63 4.33
CA VAL A 70 -3.00 -16.05 5.56
C VAL A 70 -3.19 -14.52 5.52
N PRO A 71 -3.79 -13.90 6.55
CA PRO A 71 -4.12 -12.47 6.52
C PRO A 71 -2.87 -11.57 6.54
N VAL A 72 -2.92 -10.47 5.78
CA VAL A 72 -1.90 -9.40 5.76
C VAL A 72 -2.37 -8.25 6.64
N LYS A 73 -2.04 -8.31 7.93
CA LYS A 73 -2.58 -7.39 8.94
C LYS A 73 -2.36 -5.91 8.61
N GLN A 74 -1.22 -5.58 8.00
CA GLN A 74 -0.81 -4.22 7.70
C GLN A 74 -1.47 -3.66 6.43
N LEU A 75 -2.08 -4.50 5.57
CA LEU A 75 -2.58 -4.03 4.27
C LEU A 75 -3.67 -2.97 4.43
N LYS A 76 -4.56 -3.16 5.40
CA LYS A 76 -5.66 -2.22 5.73
C LYS A 76 -5.19 -0.86 6.25
N GLU A 77 -3.90 -0.71 6.56
CA GLU A 77 -3.30 0.56 7.00
C GLU A 77 -2.72 1.34 5.80
N ILE A 78 -2.64 0.73 4.62
CA ILE A 78 -2.06 1.35 3.42
C ILE A 78 -3.13 2.13 2.66
N ALA A 79 -3.07 3.46 2.78
CA ALA A 79 -3.94 4.37 2.03
C ALA A 79 -3.63 4.35 0.54
N ASN A 80 -4.66 4.25 -0.31
CA ASN A 80 -4.57 4.30 -1.77
C ASN A 80 -3.49 3.36 -2.33
N LEU A 81 -3.56 2.08 -1.94
CA LEU A 81 -2.58 1.04 -2.28
C LEU A 81 -2.25 1.01 -3.78
N ARG A 82 -0.95 1.06 -4.10
CA ARG A 82 -0.43 0.84 -5.46
C ARG A 82 0.67 -0.20 -5.47
N ILE A 83 0.48 -1.26 -6.25
CA ILE A 83 1.46 -2.32 -6.45
C ILE A 83 2.46 -1.89 -7.53
N ASP A 84 3.75 -1.94 -7.23
CA ASP A 84 4.83 -1.78 -8.21
C ASP A 84 5.60 -3.09 -8.35
N LYS A 85 5.35 -3.80 -9.46
CA LYS A 85 5.96 -5.10 -9.75
C LYS A 85 7.44 -4.99 -10.13
N GLU A 86 7.87 -3.85 -10.66
CA GLU A 86 9.27 -3.62 -11.07
C GLU A 86 10.13 -3.39 -9.83
N GLU A 87 9.66 -2.55 -8.92
CA GLU A 87 10.31 -2.28 -7.63
C GLU A 87 10.06 -3.35 -6.58
N ARG A 88 9.10 -4.26 -6.84
CA ARG A 88 8.60 -5.28 -5.91
C ARG A 88 8.22 -4.69 -4.56
N CYS A 89 7.43 -3.61 -4.59
CA CYS A 89 6.97 -2.90 -3.40
C CYS A 89 5.51 -2.43 -3.52
N LEU A 90 4.93 -2.11 -2.37
CA LEU A 90 3.63 -1.47 -2.26
C LEU A 90 3.83 0.00 -1.91
N PHE A 91 3.10 0.88 -2.59
CA PHE A 91 3.09 2.30 -2.30
C PHE A 91 1.78 2.73 -1.67
N SER A 92 1.88 3.71 -0.77
CA SER A 92 0.76 4.46 -0.22
C SER A 92 0.80 5.91 -0.70
N PHE A 93 -0.36 6.54 -0.76
CA PHE A 93 -0.50 7.97 -0.96
C PHE A 93 -1.64 8.52 -0.11
N SER A 94 -1.37 9.59 0.64
CA SER A 94 -2.38 10.40 1.32
C SER A 94 -2.09 11.89 1.09
N ARG A 95 -3.14 12.71 1.19
CA ARG A 95 -2.99 14.15 1.25
C ARG A 95 -3.22 14.58 2.71
N GLU A 96 -2.20 15.16 3.33
CA GLU A 96 -2.28 15.62 4.72
C GLU A 96 -2.96 17.00 4.82
N SER A 97 -2.76 17.85 3.81
CA SER A 97 -3.41 19.16 3.73
C SER A 97 -3.49 19.66 2.29
N ALA A 98 -3.96 20.89 2.07
CA ALA A 98 -3.87 21.53 0.75
C ALA A 98 -2.43 21.76 0.27
N ALA A 99 -1.45 21.73 1.17
CA ALA A 99 -0.05 22.05 0.87
C ALA A 99 0.91 20.91 1.24
N SER A 100 0.41 19.75 1.68
CA SER A 100 1.24 18.63 2.12
C SER A 100 0.64 17.30 1.70
N TYR A 101 1.50 16.44 1.15
CA TYR A 101 1.18 15.10 0.71
C TYR A 101 2.18 14.13 1.31
N HIS A 102 1.72 12.93 1.64
CA HIS A 102 2.53 11.89 2.25
C HIS A 102 2.45 10.63 1.40
N TYR A 103 3.62 10.03 1.22
CA TYR A 103 3.81 8.82 0.47
C TYR A 103 4.61 7.84 1.31
N GLU A 104 4.31 6.57 1.16
CA GLU A 104 5.00 5.51 1.88
C GLU A 104 5.32 4.36 0.95
N ARG A 105 6.42 3.67 1.24
CA ARG A 105 6.87 2.48 0.54
C ARG A 105 6.91 1.34 1.54
N TYR A 106 6.33 0.22 1.15
CA TYR A 106 6.28 -1.01 1.93
C TYR A 106 6.89 -2.16 1.14
N GLU A 107 7.67 -2.99 1.82
CA GLU A 107 8.31 -4.18 1.26
C GLU A 107 8.15 -5.35 2.22
N TYR A 108 8.20 -6.57 1.67
CA TYR A 108 8.27 -7.76 2.49
C TYR A 108 9.71 -8.00 2.97
N VAL A 109 9.90 -7.96 4.29
CA VAL A 109 11.16 -8.28 4.97
C VAL A 109 10.89 -9.44 5.92
N ASP A 110 11.59 -10.57 5.75
CA ASP A 110 11.40 -11.78 6.57
C ASP A 110 9.91 -12.23 6.65
N ALA A 111 9.19 -12.14 5.52
CA ALA A 111 7.76 -12.42 5.35
C ALA A 111 6.78 -11.44 6.04
N GLU A 112 7.26 -10.36 6.63
CA GLU A 112 6.43 -9.28 7.16
C GLU A 112 6.39 -8.09 6.20
N LEU A 113 5.21 -7.50 6.00
CA LEU A 113 5.06 -6.26 5.25
C LEU A 113 5.48 -5.07 6.13
N VAL A 114 6.59 -4.43 5.78
CA VAL A 114 7.24 -3.38 6.57
C VAL A 114 7.31 -2.09 5.78
N LYS A 115 7.00 -0.96 6.42
CA LYS A 115 7.27 0.38 5.84
C LYS A 115 8.78 0.59 5.77
N THR A 116 9.33 0.67 4.56
CA THR A 116 10.78 0.82 4.32
C THR A 116 11.19 2.24 3.97
N ALA A 117 10.26 3.06 3.48
CA ALA A 117 10.52 4.48 3.25
C ALA A 117 9.26 5.33 3.37
N GLU A 118 9.44 6.62 3.63
CA GLU A 118 8.39 7.63 3.55
C GLU A 118 8.90 8.91 2.89
N LEU A 119 8.01 9.59 2.20
CA LEU A 119 8.28 10.86 1.52
C LEU A 119 7.16 11.84 1.86
N ILE A 120 7.56 13.03 2.32
CA ILE A 120 6.65 14.14 2.56
C ILE A 120 6.94 15.20 1.50
N GLN A 121 5.91 15.54 0.73
CA GLN A 121 5.94 16.63 -0.26
C GLN A 121 5.23 17.84 0.32
N THR A 122 5.89 18.99 0.36
CA THR A 122 5.34 20.23 0.93
C THR A 122 5.49 21.41 -0.01
N TYR A 123 4.43 22.22 -0.11
CA TYR A 123 4.41 23.51 -0.80
C TYR A 123 4.48 24.64 0.23
N ARG A 124 5.52 25.48 0.15
CA ARG A 124 5.67 26.63 1.08
C ARG A 124 4.76 27.82 0.75
N GLN A 125 4.29 27.89 -0.50
CA GLN A 125 3.39 28.93 -0.97
C GLN A 125 2.57 28.40 -2.15
N ALA A 126 1.39 28.97 -2.37
CA ALA A 126 0.53 28.61 -3.50
C ALA A 126 1.27 28.80 -4.84
N GLY A 127 1.22 27.78 -5.71
CA GLY A 127 1.92 27.78 -7.00
C GLY A 127 3.45 27.66 -6.91
N GLY A 128 4.02 27.50 -5.71
CA GLY A 128 5.45 27.27 -5.52
C GLY A 128 5.88 25.88 -5.99
N LYS A 129 7.20 25.69 -6.16
CA LYS A 129 7.76 24.35 -6.38
C LYS A 129 7.69 23.55 -5.06
N PRO A 130 7.36 22.25 -5.11
CA PRO A 130 7.37 21.41 -3.93
C PRO A 130 8.79 21.17 -3.42
N LEU A 131 8.91 20.98 -2.12
CA LEU A 131 10.10 20.44 -1.46
C LEU A 131 9.76 19.10 -0.83
N PHE A 132 10.78 18.25 -0.72
CA PHE A 132 10.62 16.88 -0.30
C PHE A 132 11.48 16.57 0.93
N THR A 133 10.91 15.84 1.87
CA THR A 133 11.64 15.22 2.98
C THR A 133 11.46 13.72 2.87
N GLU A 134 12.56 13.00 2.74
CA GLU A 134 12.59 11.56 2.53
C GLU A 134 13.21 10.89 3.75
N LYS A 135 12.60 9.80 4.22
CA LYS A 135 13.17 8.95 5.26
C LYS A 135 13.20 7.49 4.82
N HIS A 136 14.26 6.79 5.22
CA HIS A 136 14.44 5.37 4.98
C HIS A 136 14.54 4.60 6.29
N TYR A 137 13.97 3.41 6.31
CA TYR A 137 14.11 2.50 7.42
C TYR A 137 15.54 1.96 7.48
N GLN A 138 16.11 1.98 8.67
CA GLN A 138 17.39 1.37 8.97
C GLN A 138 17.20 0.33 10.06
N LYS A 139 17.57 -0.93 9.79
CA LYS A 139 17.43 -2.05 10.73
C LYS A 139 18.07 -1.70 12.07
N GLY A 140 17.30 -1.84 13.16
CA GLY A 140 17.71 -1.50 14.52
C GLY A 140 17.75 0.00 14.85
N LYS A 141 17.49 0.89 13.90
CA LYS A 141 17.49 2.35 14.09
C LYS A 141 16.16 3.03 13.72
N GLY A 142 15.26 2.32 13.05
CA GLY A 142 13.97 2.85 12.60
C GLY A 142 14.11 3.80 11.40
N MET A 143 13.14 4.69 11.21
CA MET A 143 13.15 5.66 10.11
C MET A 143 14.20 6.76 10.33
N ARG A 144 15.02 7.01 9.32
CA ARG A 144 16.09 8.02 9.32
C ARG A 144 15.94 8.93 8.12
N VAL A 145 16.09 10.23 8.34
CA VAL A 145 16.05 11.23 7.26
C VAL A 145 17.23 10.98 6.30
N ALA A 146 16.91 10.73 5.03
CA ALA A 146 17.85 10.61 3.93
C ALA A 146 18.05 11.96 3.24
N HIS A 147 16.94 12.66 2.96
CA HIS A 147 16.94 13.99 2.38
C HIS A 147 15.96 14.90 3.12
N SER A 148 16.27 16.20 3.26
CA SER A 148 15.43 17.15 3.97
C SER A 148 15.25 18.44 3.19
N SER A 149 13.99 18.77 2.89
CA SER A 149 13.60 19.99 2.15
C SER A 149 14.35 20.17 0.82
N VAL A 150 14.47 19.09 0.04
CA VAL A 150 15.19 19.07 -1.24
C VAL A 150 14.22 19.13 -2.44
N PRO A 151 14.67 19.58 -3.63
CA PRO A 151 13.91 19.45 -4.87
C PRO A 151 13.77 17.99 -5.34
N ILE A 152 12.84 17.74 -6.26
CA ILE A 152 12.49 16.40 -6.77
C ILE A 152 13.65 15.62 -7.42
N HIS A 153 14.70 16.29 -7.91
CA HIS A 153 15.82 15.58 -8.55
C HIS A 153 16.83 15.00 -7.55
N GLU A 154 16.67 15.30 -6.26
CA GLU A 154 17.54 14.80 -5.19
C GLU A 154 16.94 13.59 -4.45
N ILE A 155 15.64 13.32 -4.59
CA ILE A 155 14.99 12.18 -3.92
C ILE A 155 15.23 10.88 -4.68
N SER A 156 15.04 9.74 -4.00
CA SER A 156 15.17 8.43 -4.64
C SER A 156 14.24 8.26 -5.86
N HIS A 157 14.78 7.66 -6.92
CA HIS A 157 14.11 7.58 -8.23
C HIS A 157 12.76 6.85 -8.20
N TYR A 158 12.60 5.85 -7.32
CA TYR A 158 11.35 5.10 -7.23
C TYR A 158 10.14 5.97 -6.82
N TRP A 159 10.37 7.10 -6.13
CA TRP A 159 9.29 8.03 -5.79
C TRP A 159 8.69 8.73 -7.01
N LEU A 160 9.47 8.89 -8.08
CA LEU A 160 9.03 9.57 -9.30
C LEU A 160 7.86 8.85 -10.01
N LYS A 161 7.62 7.58 -9.65
CA LYS A 161 6.50 6.78 -10.16
C LYS A 161 5.16 7.16 -9.54
N ILE A 162 5.15 7.75 -8.34
CA ILE A 162 3.94 8.00 -7.55
C ILE A 162 3.74 9.46 -7.14
N VAL A 163 4.82 10.24 -7.08
CA VAL A 163 4.72 11.68 -6.80
C VAL A 163 3.90 12.33 -7.90
N GLN A 164 2.90 13.11 -7.51
CA GLN A 164 2.08 13.85 -8.46
C GLN A 164 2.93 14.95 -9.11
N LYS A 165 2.93 14.97 -10.45
CA LYS A 165 3.59 16.01 -11.24
C LYS A 165 2.78 17.31 -11.24
#